data_AF-A0A1W9LM28-F1
#
_entry.id   AF-A0A1W9LM28-F1
#
_cell.length_a   1.000
_cell.length_b   1.000
_cell.length_c   1.000
_cell.angle_alpha   90.00
_cell.angle_beta   90.00
_cell.angle_gamma   90.00
#
_symmetry.space_group_name_H-M   'P 1'
#
loop_
_entity.id
_entity.type
_entity.pdbx_description
1 polymer ?
#
loop_
_entity_poly.entity_id
_entity_poly.type
_entity_poly.pdbx_seq_one_letter_code
_entity_poly.pdbx_strand_id
1 'polypeptide(L)'
;MPVRTGRISRGAIAALIDKGIKQGKFDHKWVQAEFNEKLIIRQKIYPGRLRSYLLKMQLLRNMADYEHDTVSRKEAAEQFRKAEEIITFIRKEIRK
;
A
#
# COMPACT_ATOMS: atom_id res chain seq x y z
N MET A 1 -19.18 -1.04 7.55
CA MET A 1 -18.92 -0.76 6.12
C MET A 1 -17.44 -1.00 5.84
N PRO A 2 -17.03 -1.96 5.00
CA PRO A 2 -15.63 -2.22 4.74
C PRO A 2 -15.06 -1.05 3.92
N VAL A 3 -14.09 -0.35 4.49
CA VAL A 3 -13.38 0.74 3.84
C VAL A 3 -12.73 0.24 2.55
N ARG A 4 -12.96 0.95 1.45
CA ARG A 4 -12.50 0.65 0.09
C ARG A 4 -10.96 0.76 -0.03
N THR A 5 -10.21 -0.13 0.62
CA THR A 5 -8.74 -0.16 0.62
C THR A 5 -8.16 -0.81 -0.66
N GLY A 6 -9.01 -1.18 -1.62
CA GLY A 6 -8.59 -1.80 -2.89
C GLY A 6 -7.82 -0.88 -3.85
N ARG A 7 -7.70 0.43 -3.56
CA ARG A 7 -6.99 1.39 -4.42
C ARG A 7 -5.47 1.29 -4.30
N ILE A 8 -4.94 1.09 -3.09
CA ILE A 8 -3.49 0.98 -2.85
C ILE A 8 -2.96 -0.31 -3.46
N SER A 9 -3.68 -1.42 -3.31
CA SER A 9 -3.29 -2.71 -3.88
C SER A 9 -3.17 -2.65 -5.39
N ARG A 10 -4.12 -2.00 -6.08
CA ARG A 10 -4.06 -1.82 -7.54
C ARG A 10 -2.91 -0.91 -7.97
N GLY A 11 -2.64 0.16 -7.24
CA GLY A 11 -1.49 1.03 -7.50
C GLY A 11 -0.14 0.32 -7.32
N ALA A 12 0.00 -0.46 -6.25
CA ALA A 12 1.20 -1.26 -6.01
C ALA A 12 1.39 -2.34 -7.08
N ILE A 13 0.32 -3.03 -7.50
CA ILE A 13 0.35 -3.98 -8.63
C ILE A 13 0.80 -3.29 -9.91
N ALA A 14 0.28 -2.09 -10.22
CA ALA A 14 0.69 -1.34 -11.40
C ALA A 14 2.19 -1.01 -11.39
N ALA A 15 2.73 -0.58 -10.24
CA ALA A 15 4.16 -0.33 -10.08
C ALA A 15 5.01 -1.61 -10.22
N LEU A 16 4.54 -2.75 -9.72
CA LEU A 16 5.23 -4.04 -9.88
C LEU A 16 5.21 -4.51 -11.33
N ILE A 17 4.08 -4.38 -12.02
CA ILE A 17 3.95 -4.72 -13.45
C ILE A 17 4.85 -3.84 -14.32
N ASP A 18 4.92 -2.53 -14.05
CA ASP A 18 5.84 -1.59 -14.72
C ASP A 18 7.30 -2.05 -14.60
N LYS A 19 7.69 -2.55 -13.42
CA LYS A 19 9.03 -3.10 -13.18
C LYS A 19 9.21 -4.55 -13.61
N GLY A 20 8.27 -5.11 -14.39
CA GLY A 20 8.35 -6.46 -14.94
C GLY A 20 8.09 -7.58 -13.93
N ILE A 21 7.62 -7.27 -12.72
CA ILE A 21 7.33 -8.24 -11.66
C ILE A 21 5.86 -8.68 -11.81
N LYS A 22 5.65 -9.86 -12.42
CA LYS A 22 4.33 -10.43 -12.67
C LYS A 22 4.17 -11.77 -11.94
N GLN A 23 3.00 -11.99 -11.32
CA GLN A 23 2.60 -13.28 -10.76
C GLN A 23 1.13 -13.54 -11.11
N GLY A 24 0.75 -14.81 -11.30
CA GLY A 24 -0.59 -15.20 -11.77
C GLY A 24 -1.74 -14.94 -10.78
N LYS A 25 -1.46 -14.90 -9.46
CA LYS A 25 -2.42 -14.49 -8.43
C LYS A 25 -1.76 -13.43 -7.54
N PHE A 26 -2.26 -12.21 -7.62
CA PHE A 26 -1.83 -11.12 -6.75
C PHE A 26 -2.50 -11.26 -5.39
N ASP A 27 -1.87 -11.99 -4.47
CA ASP A 27 -2.27 -11.96 -3.07
C ASP A 27 -1.91 -10.59 -2.46
N HIS A 28 -2.82 -10.01 -1.68
CA HIS A 28 -2.61 -8.69 -1.08
C HIS A 28 -1.37 -8.64 -0.18
N LYS A 29 -1.05 -9.73 0.55
CA LYS A 29 0.15 -9.82 1.38
C LYS A 29 1.39 -9.87 0.50
N TRP A 30 1.34 -10.64 -0.58
CA TRP A 30 2.46 -10.77 -1.51
C TRP A 30 2.79 -9.44 -2.21
N VAL A 31 1.78 -8.74 -2.73
CA VAL A 31 1.95 -7.42 -3.36
C VAL A 31 2.60 -6.42 -2.41
N GLN A 32 2.19 -6.40 -1.14
CA GLN A 32 2.76 -5.50 -0.13
C GLN A 32 4.20 -5.87 0.24
N ALA A 33 4.50 -7.17 0.36
CA ALA A 33 5.84 -7.65 0.65
C ALA A 33 6.81 -7.30 -0.49
N GLU A 34 6.44 -7.60 -1.74
CA GLU A 34 7.23 -7.31 -2.92
C GLU A 34 7.42 -5.81 -3.14
N PHE A 35 6.37 -5.00 -2.91
CA PHE A 35 6.47 -3.55 -3.01
C PHE A 35 7.48 -3.00 -1.99
N ASN A 36 7.42 -3.44 -0.73
CA ASN A 36 8.38 -3.02 0.29
C ASN A 36 9.80 -3.51 -0.03
N GLU A 37 9.98 -4.79 -0.34
CA GLU A 37 11.31 -5.36 -0.54
C GLU A 37 11.96 -4.83 -1.82
N LYS A 38 11.26 -4.88 -2.94
CA LYS A 38 11.86 -4.54 -4.25
C LYS A 38 11.89 -3.04 -4.47
N LEU A 39 10.80 -2.34 -4.20
CA LEU A 39 10.68 -0.93 -4.60
C LEU A 39 11.18 0.05 -3.52
N ILE A 40 11.10 -0.31 -2.24
CA ILE A 40 11.64 0.53 -1.14
C ILE A 40 13.05 0.11 -0.75
N ILE A 41 13.31 -1.18 -0.50
CA ILE A 41 14.61 -1.63 0.04
C ILE A 41 15.66 -1.80 -1.07
N ARG A 42 15.37 -2.63 -2.10
CA ARG A 42 16.37 -2.99 -3.12
C ARG A 42 16.58 -1.87 -4.14
N GLN A 43 15.52 -1.34 -4.73
CA GLN A 43 15.62 -0.32 -5.78
C GLN A 43 15.66 1.11 -5.23
N LYS A 44 15.30 1.32 -3.96
CA LYS A 44 15.26 2.64 -3.28
C LYS A 44 14.50 3.72 -4.06
N ILE A 45 13.54 3.31 -4.88
CA ILE A 45 12.72 4.20 -5.71
C ILE A 45 11.79 5.02 -4.82
N TYR A 46 11.24 4.38 -3.80
CA TYR A 46 10.31 5.00 -2.87
C TYR A 46 10.99 5.31 -1.54
N PRO A 47 10.69 6.47 -0.92
CA PRO A 47 11.30 6.84 0.35
C PRO A 47 10.92 5.88 1.47
N GLY A 48 11.90 5.53 2.32
CA GLY A 48 11.76 4.54 3.40
C GLY A 48 10.61 4.82 4.38
N ARG A 49 10.19 6.08 4.54
CA ARG A 49 9.02 6.48 5.34
C ARG A 49 7.70 5.84 4.88
N LEU A 50 7.59 5.51 3.60
CA LEU A 50 6.39 4.87 3.03
C LEU A 50 6.24 3.42 3.51
N ARG A 51 7.33 2.77 3.93
CA ARG A 51 7.30 1.43 4.56
C ARG A 51 6.45 1.45 5.82
N SER A 52 6.69 2.44 6.69
CA SER A 52 5.95 2.62 7.94
C SER A 52 4.48 2.91 7.68
N TYR A 53 4.15 3.60 6.58
CA TYR A 53 2.76 3.86 6.20
C TYR A 53 2.06 2.58 5.76
N LEU A 54 2.66 1.81 4.85
CA LEU A 54 2.09 0.54 4.39
C LEU A 54 1.86 -0.44 5.54
N LEU A 55 2.82 -0.57 6.46
CA LEU A 55 2.73 -1.47 7.60
C LEU A 55 1.61 -1.04 8.56
N LYS A 56 1.47 0.27 8.82
CA LYS A 56 0.41 0.82 9.68
C LYS A 56 -0.98 0.67 9.04
N MET A 57 -1.09 0.78 7.71
CA MET A 57 -2.34 0.51 6.99
C MET A 57 -2.75 -0.96 7.10
N GLN A 58 -1.79 -1.86 6.98
CA GLN A 58 -2.03 -3.30 7.05
C GLN A 58 -2.47 -3.72 8.46
N LEU A 59 -1.85 -3.16 9.49
CA LEU A 59 -2.28 -3.35 10.88
C LEU A 59 -3.71 -2.84 11.11
N LEU A 60 -4.01 -1.61 10.67
CA LEU A 60 -5.37 -1.06 10.79
C LEU A 60 -6.41 -1.85 10.01
N ARG A 61 -6.03 -2.43 8.87
CA ARG A 61 -6.91 -3.32 8.11
C ARG A 61 -7.14 -4.63 8.85
N ASN A 62 -6.10 -5.25 9.39
CA ASN A 62 -6.25 -6.47 10.18
C ASN A 62 -7.12 -6.23 11.41
N MET A 63 -6.91 -5.12 12.11
CA MET A 63 -7.77 -4.71 13.23
C MET A 63 -9.21 -4.50 12.74
N ALA A 64 -9.45 -3.77 11.66
CA ALA A 64 -10.82 -3.53 11.17
C ALA A 64 -11.54 -4.77 10.60
N ASP A 65 -10.81 -5.72 10.00
CA ASP A 65 -11.37 -6.91 9.36
C ASP A 65 -11.52 -8.09 10.34
N TYR A 66 -10.69 -8.17 11.39
CA TYR A 66 -10.66 -9.31 12.32
C TYR A 66 -10.91 -8.95 13.79
N GLU A 67 -10.65 -7.71 14.20
CA GLU A 67 -11.03 -7.23 15.53
C GLU A 67 -12.30 -6.38 15.40
N HIS A 68 -13.25 -6.55 16.30
CA HIS A 68 -14.45 -5.71 16.35
C HIS A 68 -14.14 -4.28 16.83
N ASP A 69 -12.86 -3.89 16.82
CA ASP A 69 -12.41 -2.60 17.32
C ASP A 69 -12.66 -1.51 16.28
N THR A 70 -13.47 -0.53 16.66
CA THR A 70 -13.91 0.54 15.77
C THR A 70 -12.75 1.51 15.49
N VAL A 71 -12.20 1.44 14.29
CA VAL A 71 -11.22 2.44 13.81
C VAL A 71 -11.81 3.84 13.93
N SER A 72 -11.12 4.72 14.68
CA SER A 72 -11.58 6.09 14.89
C SER A 72 -11.58 6.88 13.57
N ARG A 73 -12.55 7.78 13.38
CA ARG A 73 -12.66 8.64 12.18
C ARG A 73 -11.36 9.41 11.89
N LYS A 74 -10.63 9.79 12.94
CA LYS A 74 -9.34 10.48 12.87
C LYS A 74 -8.25 9.59 12.26
N GLU A 75 -8.21 8.32 12.67
CA GLU A 75 -7.27 7.34 12.12
C GLU A 75 -7.61 7.01 10.67
N ALA A 76 -8.88 6.82 10.34
CA ALA A 76 -9.33 6.59 8.97
C ALA A 76 -8.95 7.75 8.03
N ALA A 77 -9.13 9.00 8.47
CA ALA A 77 -8.73 10.19 7.70
C ALA A 77 -7.21 10.26 7.49
N GLU A 78 -6.43 9.92 8.51
CA GLU A 78 -4.98 9.91 8.40
C GLU A 78 -4.46 8.79 7.50
N GLN A 79 -5.10 7.62 7.51
CA GLN A 79 -4.84 6.55 6.55
C GLN A 79 -5.15 7.00 5.12
N PHE A 80 -6.26 7.70 4.91
CA PHE A 80 -6.61 8.20 3.59
C PHE A 80 -5.56 9.16 3.03
N ARG A 81 -5.08 10.11 3.84
CA ARG A 81 -3.99 11.03 3.47
C ARG A 81 -2.70 10.29 3.08
N LYS A 82 -2.29 9.32 3.91
CA LYS A 82 -1.08 8.52 3.64
C LYS A 82 -1.23 7.68 2.37
N ALA A 83 -2.45 7.22 2.07
CA ALA A 83 -2.74 6.42 0.88
C ALA A 83 -2.65 7.27 -0.39
N GLU A 84 -3.18 8.50 -0.35
CA GLU A 84 -3.03 9.46 -1.44
C GLU A 84 -1.57 9.83 -1.68
N GLU A 85 -0.77 10.01 -0.62
CA GLU A 85 0.65 10.28 -0.77
C GLU A 85 1.37 9.13 -1.51
N ILE A 86 1.14 7.87 -1.10
CA ILE A 86 1.70 6.69 -1.77
C ILE A 86 1.28 6.65 -3.24
N ILE A 87 0.00 6.82 -3.55
CA ILE A 87 -0.51 6.80 -4.93
C ILE A 87 0.10 7.94 -5.76
N THR A 88 0.30 9.11 -5.15
CA THR A 88 0.93 10.25 -5.81
C THR A 88 2.38 9.95 -6.19
N PHE A 89 3.15 9.33 -5.29
CA PHE A 89 4.51 8.88 -5.60
C PHE A 89 4.51 7.82 -6.71
N ILE A 90 3.64 6.81 -6.61
CA ILE A 90 3.52 5.76 -7.64
C ILE A 90 3.18 6.37 -9.01
N ARG A 91 2.23 7.31 -9.06
CA ARG A 91 1.84 7.97 -10.32
C ARG A 91 2.97 8.82 -10.90
N LYS A 92 3.75 9.51 -10.05
CA LYS A 92 4.92 10.26 -10.49
C LYS A 92 5.97 9.33 -11.11
N GLU A 93 6.18 8.17 -10.51
CA GLU A 93 7.22 7.25 -10.96
C GLU A 93 6.83 6.44 -12.20
N ILE A 94 5.55 6.10 -12.37
CA ILE A 94 5.05 5.44 -13.60
C ILE A 94 5.03 6.42 -14.79
N ARG A 95 4.86 7.73 -14.53
CA ARG A 95 4.85 8.76 -15.59
C ARG A 95 6.25 9.19 -16.04
N LYS A 96 7.29 8.70 -15.38
CA LYS A 96 8.68 9.07 -15.63
C LYS A 96 9.33 8.08 -16.58
#